data_AF-A0A6F9XJ74-F1
#
_entry.id   AF-A0A6F9XJ74-F1
#
_cell.length_a   1.000
_cell.length_b   1.000
_cell.length_c   1.000
_cell.angle_alpha   90.00
_cell.angle_beta   90.00
_cell.angle_gamma   90.00
#
_symmetry.space_group_name_H-M   'P 1'
#
loop_
_entity.id
_entity.type
_entity.pdbx_description
1 polymer ?
#
loop_
_entity_poly.entity_id
_entity_poly.type
_entity_poly.pdbx_seq_one_letter_code
_entity_poly.pdbx_strand_id
1 'polypeptide(L)' 'MKEREESLVVYLVNGATLYFEQVTNVLVSEYGALQFMYVGKQSGKLRDASFNLDVIAGYAVSVDPEKVLTK' A
#
# COMPACT_ATOMS: atom_id res chain seq x y z
N MET A 1 7.25 15.52 -11.59
CA MET A 1 6.79 15.09 -10.25
C MET A 1 7.80 14.08 -9.72
N LYS A 2 8.28 14.23 -8.49
CA LYS A 2 9.13 13.24 -7.81
C LYS A 2 8.21 12.13 -7.32
N GLU A 3 8.35 10.92 -7.86
CA GLU A 3 7.67 9.73 -7.34
C GLU A 3 8.34 9.37 -6.00
N ARG A 4 7.55 9.30 -4.93
CA ARG A 4 8.03 8.86 -3.61
C ARG A 4 7.77 7.37 -3.51
N GLU A 5 8.76 6.62 -3.06
CA GLU A 5 8.52 5.22 -2.71
C GLU A 5 7.71 5.17 -1.41
N GLU A 6 6.45 4.77 -1.51
CA GLU A 6 5.61 4.50 -0.34
C GLU A 6 5.60 2.99 -0.08
N SER A 7 5.59 2.63 1.21
CA SER A 7 5.39 1.26 1.67
C SER A 7 4.13 1.18 2.50
N LEU A 8 3.39 0.08 2.38
CA LEU A 8 2.15 -0.14 3.09
C LEU A 8 2.20 -1.48 3.84
N VAL A 9 1.80 -1.43 5.10
CA VAL A 9 1.59 -2.60 5.94
C VAL A 9 0.09 -2.72 6.24
N VAL A 10 -0.49 -3.90 6.02
CA VAL A 10 -1.88 -4.21 6.36
C VAL A 10 -1.89 -5.29 7.44
N TYR A 11 -2.50 -4.98 8.58
CA TYR A 11 -2.65 -5.90 9.71
C TYR A 11 -4.00 -6.60 9.61
N LEU A 12 -4.01 -7.93 9.51
CA LEU A 12 -5.23 -8.73 9.41
C LEU A 12 -5.74 -9.12 10.81
N VAL A 13 -7.05 -9.34 10.93
CA VAL A 13 -7.71 -9.70 12.20
C VAL A 13 -7.23 -11.02 12.80
N ASN A 14 -6.65 -11.90 11.98
CA ASN A 14 -6.07 -13.17 12.44
C ASN A 14 -4.61 -13.04 12.92
N GLY A 15 -4.08 -11.81 13.01
CA GLY A 15 -2.71 -11.52 13.41
C GLY A 15 -1.67 -11.61 12.29
N ALA A 16 -2.06 -12.02 11.07
CA ALA A 16 -1.16 -11.98 9.92
C ALA A 16 -0.94 -10.54 9.45
N THR A 17 0.19 -10.32 8.79
CA THR A 17 0.56 -9.00 8.24
C THR A 17 0.94 -9.13 6.77
N LEU A 18 0.45 -8.21 5.94
CA LEU A 18 0.80 -8.10 4.53
C LEU A 18 1.67 -6.87 4.31
N TYR A 19 2.76 -7.03 3.57
CA TYR A 19 3.72 -5.97 3.27
C TYR A 19 3.72 -5.68 1.78
N PHE A 20 3.62 -4.39 1.43
CA PHE A 20 3.63 -3.89 0.07
C PHE A 20 4.69 -2.80 -0.07
N GLU A 21 5.53 -2.93 -1.09
CA GLU A 21 6.56 -1.97 -1.48
C GLU A 21 6.13 -1.25 -2.77
N GLN A 22 6.69 -0.08 -3.04
CA GLN A 22 6.42 0.71 -4.26
C GLN A 22 4.92 0.96 -4.46
N VAL A 23 4.27 1.32 -3.36
CA VAL A 23 2.83 1.59 -3.33
C VAL A 23 2.58 2.99 -3.86
N THR A 24 1.50 3.16 -4.60
CA THR A 24 1.02 4.45 -5.08
C THR A 24 -0.49 4.52 -4.97
N ASN A 25 -1.05 5.74 -5.02
CA ASN A 25 -2.49 5.98 -4.98
C ASN A 25 -3.18 5.34 -3.76
N VAL A 26 -2.56 5.42 -2.57
CA VAL A 26 -3.20 4.98 -1.33
C VAL A 26 -4.37 5.89 -1.02
N LEU A 27 -5.58 5.35 -1.05
CA LEU A 27 -6.83 6.07 -0.86
C LEU A 27 -7.71 5.28 0.10
N VAL A 28 -8.39 5.99 1.00
CA VAL A 28 -9.50 5.42 1.77
C VAL A 28 -10.78 5.95 1.18
N SER A 29 -11.61 5.05 0.65
CA SER A 29 -12.91 5.41 0.08
C SER A 29 -13.89 5.80 1.18
N GLU A 30 -14.89 6.61 0.82
CA GLU A 30 -16.01 6.97 1.70
C GLU A 30 -16.81 5.74 2.18
N TYR A 31 -16.69 4.63 1.46
CA TYR A 31 -17.34 3.35 1.77
C TYR A 31 -16.47 2.44 2.65
N GLY A 32 -15.36 2.94 3.23
CA GLY A 32 -14.53 2.17 4.15
C GLY A 32 -13.65 1.13 3.46
N ALA A 33 -13.20 1.38 2.23
CA ALA A 33 -12.21 0.52 1.57
C ALA A 33 -10.84 1.22 1.45
N LEU A 34 -9.78 0.52 1.81
CA LEU A 34 -8.40 0.92 1.53
C LEU A 34 -8.02 0.43 0.13
N GLN A 35 -7.74 1.35 -0.78
CA GLN A 35 -7.37 1.08 -2.17
C GLN A 35 -5.97 1.59 -2.46
N PHE A 36 -5.19 0.84 -3.23
CA PHE A 36 -3.85 1.23 -3.63
C PHE A 36 -3.34 0.42 -4.82
N MET A 37 -2.32 0.93 -5.50
CA MET A 37 -1.60 0.22 -6.54
C MET A 37 -0.21 -0.19 -6.05
N TYR A 38 0.28 -1.36 -6.46
CA TYR A 38 1.61 -1.86 -6.09
C TYR A 38 2.23 -2.68 -7.22
N VAL A 39 3.57 -2.82 -7.20
CA VAL A 39 4.29 -3.70 -8.13
C VAL A 39 4.49 -5.06 -7.48
N GLY A 40 3.91 -6.11 -8.06
CA GLY A 40 4.03 -7.46 -7.51
C GLY A 40 5.44 -8.00 -7.69
N LYS A 41 6.21 -8.12 -6.59
CA LYS A 41 7.64 -8.47 -6.55
C LYS A 41 8.06 -9.63 -7.47
N GLN A 42 7.32 -10.72 -7.50
CA GLN A 42 7.65 -11.88 -8.37
C GLN A 42 7.30 -11.63 -9.84
N SER A 43 6.23 -10.90 -10.10
CA SER A 43 5.70 -10.71 -11.46
C SER A 43 6.23 -9.47 -12.17
N GLY A 44 6.74 -8.48 -11.43
CA GLY A 44 7.08 -7.15 -11.94
C GLY A 44 5.87 -6.37 -12.49
N LYS A 45 4.64 -6.85 -12.30
CA LYS A 45 3.43 -6.23 -12.85
C LYS A 45 2.78 -5.31 -11.82
N LEU A 46 2.31 -4.16 -12.31
CA LEU A 46 1.44 -3.27 -11.56
C LEU A 46 0.10 -3.97 -11.28
N ARG A 47 -0.37 -3.86 -10.03
CA ARG A 47 -1.60 -4.47 -9.53
C ARG A 47 -2.39 -3.45 -8.74
N ASP A 48 -3.69 -3.61 -8.77
CA ASP A 48 -4.65 -2.91 -7.91
C ASP A 48 -5.01 -3.83 -6.73
N ALA A 49 -5.05 -3.28 -5.52
CA ALA A 49 -5.51 -3.95 -4.32
C ALA A 49 -6.57 -3.10 -3.60
N SER A 50 -7.57 -3.80 -3.07
CA SER A 50 -8.65 -3.22 -2.27
C SER A 50 -8.90 -4.09 -1.04
N PHE A 51 -8.92 -3.47 0.14
CA PHE A 51 -9.25 -4.11 1.41
C PHE A 51 -10.46 -3.41 2.02
N ASN A 52 -11.44 -4.19 2.50
CA ASN A 52 -12.50 -3.65 3.34
C ASN A 52 -11.92 -3.36 4.75
N LEU A 53 -12.09 -2.13 5.23
CA LEU A 53 -11.56 -1.72 6.54
C LEU A 53 -12.22 -2.45 7.71
N ASP A 54 -13.44 -2.95 7.54
CA ASP A 54 -14.16 -3.72 8.57
C ASP A 54 -13.56 -5.11 8.82
N VAL A 55 -12.74 -5.61 7.89
CA VAL A 55 -12.18 -6.98 7.94
C VAL A 55 -10.67 -7.01 8.15
N ILE A 56 -10.04 -5.84 8.35
CA ILE A 56 -8.63 -5.72 8.73
C ILE A 56 -8.53 -5.09 10.12
N ALA A 57 -7.47 -5.41 10.85
CA ALA A 57 -7.20 -4.81 12.16
C ALA A 57 -6.64 -3.38 12.05
N GLY A 58 -6.03 -3.04 10.91
CA GLY A 58 -5.54 -1.70 10.61
C GLY A 58 -4.53 -1.70 9.48
N TYR A 59 -3.97 -0.53 9.18
CA TYR A 59 -2.91 -0.36 8.19
C TYR A 59 -1.95 0.77 8.58
N ALA A 60 -0.73 0.76 8.04
CA ALA A 60 0.25 1.81 8.22
C ALA A 60 0.95 2.12 6.90
N VAL A 61 1.01 3.40 6.54
CA VAL A 61 1.73 3.90 5.36
C VAL A 61 3.04 4.53 5.83
N SER A 62 4.15 4.11 5.23
CA SER A 62 5.44 4.74 5.40
C SER A 62 5.83 5.44 4.10
N VAL A 63 6.08 6.74 4.19
CA VAL A 63 6.66 7.51 3.11
C VAL A 63 8.14 7.63 3.43
N ASP A 64 9.03 7.09 2.59
CA ASP A 64 10.46 7.32 2.73
C ASP A 64 10.80 8.71 2.14
N PRO A 65 11.12 9.72 2.97
CA PRO A 65 11.41 11.06 2.48
C PRO A 65 12.77 11.14 1.76
N GLU A 66 13.66 10.17 1.95
CA GLU A 66 15.03 10.19 1.42
C GLU A 66 15.16 9.46 0.07
N LYS A 67 14.26 8.52 -0.23
CA LYS A 67 14.16 7.87 -1.54
C LYS A 67 13.31 8.65 -2.52
N VAL A 68 13.78 9.85 -2.83
CA VAL A 68 13.34 10.57 -4.01
C VAL A 68 14.09 9.99 -5.21
N LEU A 69 13.39 9.28 -6.10
CA LEU A 69 13.96 8.85 -7.38
C LEU A 69 14.38 10.09 -8.20
N THR A 70 15.67 10.43 -8.14
CA THR A 70 16.28 11.39 -9.06
C THR A 70 16.49 10.70 -10.39
N LYS A 71 15.74 11.13 -11.42
CA LYS A 71 15.98 10.77 -12.82
C LYS A 71 17.34 11.25 -13.30
#